data_AF-A0A0P8YTM7-F1
#
_entry.id   AF-A0A0P8YTM7-F1
#
_cell.length_a   1.000
_cell.length_b   1.000
_cell.length_c   1.000
_cell.angle_alpha   90.00
_cell.angle_beta   90.00
_cell.angle_gamma   90.00
#
_symmetry.space_group_name_H-M   'P 1'
#
loop_
_entity.id
_entity.type
_entity.pdbx_description
1 polymer ?
#
loop_
_entity_poly.entity_id
_entity_poly.type
_entity_poly.pdbx_seq_one_letter_code
_entity_poly.pdbx_strand_id
1 'polypeptide(L)'
;GLIDPRGQIGNHLSADMHILTVDANVVGNLLHCIKRCDLEVAGLVSSAYASGISSLVEDEQELGAACIDMGGGATGISIFMKKHMIYSDSLRLGGDNITSDISQGLQVPMATAERIKTFYGGVVATGMDDRDMIEVGGDTGDW
;
A
#
# COMPACT_ATOMS: atom_id res chain seq x y z
N GLY A 1 -24.34 -18.42 -11.94
CA GLY A 1 -24.84 -17.12 -12.44
C GLY A 1 -24.16 -16.79 -13.75
N LEU A 2 -24.66 -15.80 -14.47
CA LEU A 2 -23.96 -15.23 -15.63
C LEU A 2 -22.84 -14.31 -15.11
N ILE A 3 -21.64 -14.38 -15.71
CA ILE A 3 -20.53 -13.45 -15.41
C ILE A 3 -20.88 -12.05 -15.92
N ASP A 4 -21.52 -11.97 -17.09
CA ASP A 4 -22.01 -10.73 -17.68
C ASP A 4 -23.49 -10.91 -18.08
N PRO A 5 -24.43 -10.31 -17.32
CA PRO A 5 -25.86 -10.41 -17.62
C PRO A 5 -26.34 -9.40 -18.67
N ARG A 6 -25.46 -8.55 -19.22
CA ARG A 6 -25.86 -7.51 -20.19
C ARG A 6 -26.46 -8.15 -21.45
N GLY A 7 -27.60 -7.62 -21.90
CA GLY A 7 -28.33 -8.10 -23.08
C GLY A 7 -29.27 -9.29 -22.85
N GLN A 8 -29.43 -9.76 -21.61
CA GLN A 8 -30.33 -10.86 -21.27
C GLN A 8 -31.71 -10.35 -20.84
N ILE A 9 -32.75 -11.18 -21.05
CA ILE A 9 -34.13 -10.90 -20.63
C ILE A 9 -34.44 -11.79 -19.41
N GLY A 10 -34.93 -11.19 -18.33
CA GLY A 10 -35.30 -11.92 -17.13
C GLY A 10 -36.15 -11.11 -16.17
N ASN A 11 -36.86 -11.81 -15.27
CA ASN A 11 -37.74 -11.19 -14.27
C ASN A 11 -37.01 -10.87 -12.94
N HIS A 12 -35.83 -11.45 -12.72
CA HIS A 12 -35.05 -11.28 -11.49
C HIS A 12 -33.56 -11.25 -11.81
N LEU A 13 -32.84 -10.32 -11.17
CA LEU A 13 -31.38 -10.20 -11.23
C LEU A 13 -30.87 -10.13 -9.79
N SER A 14 -29.97 -11.06 -9.44
CA SER A 14 -29.25 -11.08 -8.18
C SER A 14 -27.75 -11.11 -8.45
N ALA A 15 -26.97 -10.50 -7.54
CA ALA A 15 -25.52 -10.47 -7.61
C ALA A 15 -24.93 -10.62 -6.21
N ASP A 16 -23.88 -11.42 -6.11
CA ASP A 16 -23.05 -11.50 -4.91
C ASP A 16 -21.98 -10.41 -5.01
N MET A 17 -21.88 -9.56 -3.98
CA MET A 17 -20.96 -8.42 -3.98
C MET A 17 -20.05 -8.46 -2.75
N HIS A 18 -18.78 -8.15 -2.96
CA HIS A 18 -17.85 -7.81 -1.90
C HIS A 18 -17.85 -6.29 -1.71
N ILE A 19 -18.24 -5.81 -0.52
CA ILE A 19 -18.36 -4.38 -0.23
C ILE A 19 -17.26 -3.97 0.75
N LEU A 20 -16.42 -3.02 0.34
CA LEU A 20 -15.55 -2.28 1.25
C LEU A 20 -16.25 -1.01 1.71
N THR A 21 -16.12 -0.71 3.00
CA THR A 21 -16.65 0.51 3.60
C THR A 21 -15.54 1.30 4.28
N VAL A 22 -15.72 2.60 4.36
CA VAL A 22 -14.80 3.54 4.99
C VAL A 22 -15.61 4.62 5.70
N ASP A 23 -15.04 5.20 6.76
CA ASP A 23 -15.66 6.31 7.46
C ASP A 23 -15.84 7.51 6.52
N ALA A 24 -17.07 8.02 6.45
CA ALA A 24 -17.43 9.15 5.58
C ALA A 24 -16.66 10.44 5.91
N ASN A 25 -16.27 10.65 7.17
CA ASN A 25 -15.49 11.81 7.58
C ASN A 25 -14.07 11.76 7.01
N VAL A 26 -13.46 10.57 6.96
CA VAL A 26 -12.12 10.38 6.38
C VAL A 26 -12.14 10.75 4.91
N VAL A 27 -13.14 10.27 4.18
CA VAL A 27 -13.34 10.62 2.76
C VAL A 27 -13.62 12.11 2.59
N GLY A 28 -14.51 12.67 3.41
CA GLY A 28 -14.85 14.10 3.37
C GLY A 28 -13.64 15.01 3.56
N ASN A 29 -12.75 14.68 4.51
CA ASN A 29 -11.52 15.43 4.77
C ASN A 29 -10.58 15.41 3.55
N LEU A 30 -10.38 14.23 2.93
CA LEU A 30 -9.53 14.09 1.75
C LEU A 30 -10.07 14.92 0.57
N LEU A 31 -11.37 14.79 0.27
CA LEU A 31 -12.03 15.53 -0.81
C LEU A 31 -11.96 17.04 -0.58
N HIS A 32 -12.13 17.49 0.68
CA HIS A 32 -12.02 18.89 1.03
C HIS A 32 -10.60 19.44 0.78
N CYS A 33 -9.56 18.71 1.17
CA CYS A 33 -8.17 19.10 0.92
C CYS A 33 -7.87 19.23 -0.57
N ILE A 34 -8.30 18.26 -1.40
CA ILE A 34 -8.07 18.31 -2.86
C ILE A 34 -8.80 19.51 -3.48
N LYS A 35 -10.05 19.75 -3.06
CA LYS A 35 -10.84 20.87 -3.57
C LYS A 35 -10.23 22.24 -3.26
N ARG A 36 -9.50 22.38 -2.14
CA ARG A 36 -8.78 23.63 -1.80
C ARG A 36 -7.60 23.92 -2.71
N CYS A 37 -7.17 22.95 -3.50
CA CYS A 37 -6.16 23.11 -4.54
C CYS A 37 -6.78 23.39 -5.92
N ASP A 38 -8.08 23.75 -5.97
CA ASP A 38 -8.84 23.98 -7.22
C ASP A 38 -8.89 22.76 -8.16
N LEU A 39 -8.87 21.56 -7.57
CA LEU A 39 -8.97 20.27 -8.28
C LEU A 39 -10.30 19.57 -8.00
N GLU A 40 -10.79 18.83 -9.00
CA GLU A 40 -11.96 17.95 -8.88
C GLU A 40 -11.54 16.48 -8.82
N VAL A 41 -12.22 15.70 -7.97
CA VAL A 41 -11.93 14.27 -7.80
C VAL A 41 -12.82 13.46 -8.73
N ALA A 42 -12.20 12.78 -9.70
CA ALA A 42 -12.92 11.92 -10.66
C ALA A 42 -13.45 10.63 -10.03
N GLY A 43 -12.83 10.15 -8.95
CA GLY A 43 -13.23 8.94 -8.25
C GLY A 43 -12.32 8.61 -7.08
N LEU A 44 -12.76 7.67 -6.25
CA LEU A 44 -12.01 7.12 -5.14
C LEU A 44 -11.92 5.60 -5.31
N VAL A 45 -10.77 5.05 -4.98
CA VAL A 45 -10.50 3.62 -5.06
C VAL A 45 -9.73 3.18 -3.81
N SER A 46 -10.01 1.98 -3.32
CA SER A 46 -9.18 1.36 -2.28
C SER A 46 -7.77 1.12 -2.82
N SER A 47 -6.75 1.56 -2.09
CA SER A 47 -5.36 1.30 -2.46
C SER A 47 -5.08 -0.19 -2.60
N ALA A 48 -5.54 -1.01 -1.64
CA ALA A 48 -5.36 -2.46 -1.68
C ALA A 48 -5.99 -3.12 -2.92
N TYR A 49 -7.11 -2.59 -3.41
CA TYR A 49 -7.71 -3.05 -4.66
C TYR A 49 -6.89 -2.59 -5.87
N ALA A 50 -6.53 -1.30 -5.93
CA ALA A 50 -5.78 -0.71 -7.04
C ALA A 50 -4.39 -1.37 -7.21
N SER A 51 -3.68 -1.57 -6.10
CA SER A 51 -2.37 -2.24 -6.08
C SER A 51 -2.50 -3.67 -6.62
N GLY A 52 -3.47 -4.45 -6.11
CA GLY A 52 -3.70 -5.81 -6.56
C GLY A 52 -4.02 -5.95 -8.05
N ILE A 53 -4.92 -5.12 -8.60
CA ILE A 53 -5.24 -5.17 -10.04
C ILE A 53 -4.09 -4.67 -10.92
N SER A 54 -3.21 -3.83 -10.38
CA SER A 54 -2.06 -3.29 -11.12
C SER A 54 -0.84 -4.22 -11.12
N SER A 55 -0.70 -5.05 -10.08
CA SER A 55 0.48 -5.89 -9.89
C SER A 55 0.26 -7.35 -10.26
N LEU A 56 -0.95 -7.89 -10.09
CA LEU A 56 -1.24 -9.30 -10.32
C LEU A 56 -1.60 -9.57 -11.78
N VAL A 57 -1.03 -10.62 -12.37
CA VAL A 57 -1.45 -11.09 -13.69
C VAL A 57 -2.77 -11.87 -13.61
N GLU A 58 -3.46 -12.04 -14.74
CA GLU A 58 -4.80 -12.66 -14.77
C GLU A 58 -4.83 -14.05 -14.12
N ASP A 59 -3.81 -14.88 -14.36
CA ASP A 59 -3.73 -16.23 -13.81
C ASP A 59 -3.61 -16.22 -12.27
N GLU A 60 -2.88 -15.26 -11.70
CA GLU A 60 -2.75 -15.09 -10.25
C GLU A 60 -4.08 -14.67 -9.63
N GLN A 61 -4.81 -13.75 -10.29
CA GLN A 61 -6.14 -13.31 -9.84
C GLN A 61 -7.19 -14.42 -9.96
N GLU A 62 -7.06 -15.32 -10.95
CA GLU A 62 -7.99 -16.44 -11.16
C GLU A 62 -7.76 -17.57 -10.15
N LEU A 63 -6.52 -18.05 -10.03
CA LEU A 63 -6.15 -19.19 -9.18
C LEU A 63 -6.19 -18.88 -7.69
N GLY A 64 -5.87 -17.63 -7.32
CA GLY A 64 -5.78 -17.19 -5.94
C GLY A 64 -4.42 -16.57 -5.65
N ALA A 65 -4.41 -15.29 -5.26
CA ALA A 65 -3.19 -14.59 -4.88
C ALA A 65 -3.47 -13.55 -3.78
N ALA A 66 -2.45 -13.31 -2.95
CA ALA A 66 -2.45 -12.19 -2.02
C ALA A 66 -1.50 -11.11 -2.53
N CYS A 67 -1.97 -9.87 -2.61
CA CYS A 67 -1.15 -8.69 -2.86
C CYS A 67 -0.84 -8.05 -1.51
N ILE A 68 0.44 -7.82 -1.23
CA ILE A 68 0.93 -7.10 -0.05
C ILE A 68 1.56 -5.80 -0.55
N ASP A 69 0.94 -4.68 -0.20
CA ASP A 69 1.38 -3.34 -0.60
C ASP A 69 1.98 -2.61 0.61
N MET A 70 3.31 -2.52 0.64
CA MET A 70 4.06 -1.95 1.76
C MET A 70 4.35 -0.46 1.51
N GLY A 71 3.54 0.42 2.09
CA GLY A 71 3.73 1.87 2.03
C GLY A 71 4.61 2.41 3.17
N GLY A 72 4.66 3.74 3.30
CA GLY A 72 5.37 4.42 4.39
C GLY A 72 4.73 4.18 5.76
N GLY A 73 3.47 4.60 5.92
CA GLY A 73 2.77 4.51 7.21
C GLY A 73 1.91 3.26 7.42
N ALA A 74 1.64 2.49 6.37
CA ALA A 74 0.79 1.31 6.44
C ALA A 74 1.14 0.28 5.37
N THR A 75 0.82 -0.98 5.67
CA THR A 75 0.93 -2.11 4.75
C THR A 75 -0.46 -2.66 4.51
N GLY A 76 -0.91 -2.62 3.25
CA GLY A 76 -2.17 -3.20 2.82
C GLY A 76 -2.03 -4.66 2.46
N ILE A 77 -3.07 -5.44 2.72
CA ILE A 77 -3.24 -6.79 2.18
C ILE A 77 -4.56 -6.85 1.40
N SER A 78 -4.54 -7.50 0.25
CA SER A 78 -5.74 -7.87 -0.51
C SER A 78 -5.61 -9.29 -1.04
N ILE A 79 -6.71 -10.04 -1.05
CA ILE A 79 -6.75 -11.41 -1.57
C ILE A 79 -7.71 -11.45 -2.76
N PHE A 80 -7.21 -11.97 -3.87
CA PHE A 80 -7.95 -12.15 -5.12
C PHE A 80 -8.17 -13.64 -5.38
N MET A 81 -9.36 -13.99 -5.89
CA MET A 81 -9.70 -15.34 -6.35
C MET A 81 -10.81 -15.26 -7.40
N LYS A 82 -10.71 -16.05 -8.48
CA LYS A 82 -11.66 -16.01 -9.60
C LYS A 82 -11.86 -14.59 -10.15
N LYS A 83 -10.77 -13.81 -10.26
CA LYS A 83 -10.76 -12.40 -10.69
C LYS A 83 -11.55 -11.43 -9.80
N HIS A 84 -11.91 -11.83 -8.58
CA HIS A 84 -12.57 -10.98 -7.60
C HIS A 84 -11.67 -10.76 -6.38
N MET A 85 -11.61 -9.53 -5.88
CA MET A 85 -11.06 -9.28 -4.55
C MET A 85 -12.07 -9.76 -3.51
N ILE A 86 -11.67 -10.71 -2.67
CA ILE A 86 -12.52 -11.36 -1.67
C ILE A 86 -12.22 -10.91 -0.24
N TYR A 87 -11.07 -10.27 -0.03
CA TYR A 87 -10.64 -9.78 1.28
C TYR A 87 -9.69 -8.60 1.11
N SER A 88 -9.74 -7.68 2.06
CA SER A 88 -8.78 -6.59 2.21
C SER A 88 -8.66 -6.18 3.67
N ASP A 89 -7.44 -5.88 4.11
CA ASP A 89 -7.15 -5.31 5.43
C ASP A 89 -5.87 -4.47 5.36
N SER A 90 -5.52 -3.79 6.45
CA SER A 90 -4.28 -3.03 6.55
C SER A 90 -3.70 -3.04 7.95
N LEU A 91 -2.37 -3.05 8.02
CA LEU A 91 -1.60 -2.91 9.24
C LEU A 91 -0.99 -1.51 9.28
N ARG A 92 -1.02 -0.85 10.45
CA ARG A 92 -0.33 0.43 10.68
C ARG A 92 1.17 0.22 10.92
N LEU A 93 1.81 -0.44 9.96
CA LEU A 93 3.24 -0.70 9.91
C LEU A 93 3.69 -0.50 8.46
N GLY A 94 4.80 0.19 8.25
CA GLY A 94 5.36 0.40 6.92
C GLY A 94 6.82 0.85 6.97
N GLY A 95 7.29 1.43 5.87
CA GLY A 95 8.65 1.92 5.73
C GLY A 95 9.05 2.99 6.75
N ASP A 96 8.10 3.75 7.30
CA ASP A 96 8.36 4.78 8.31
C ASP A 96 8.81 4.15 9.65
N ASN A 97 8.29 2.97 9.99
CA ASN A 97 8.71 2.23 11.17
C ASN A 97 10.16 1.75 11.05
N ILE A 98 10.53 1.21 9.89
CA ILE A 98 11.91 0.80 9.59
C ILE A 98 12.86 2.00 9.72
N THR A 99 12.43 3.15 9.19
CA THR A 99 13.20 4.40 9.24
C THR A 99 13.38 4.92 10.66
N SER A 100 12.32 4.84 11.47
CA SER A 100 12.36 5.16 12.89
C SER A 100 13.35 4.27 13.64
N ASP A 101 13.34 2.96 13.37
CA ASP A 101 14.26 2.02 14.02
C ASP A 101 15.72 2.30 13.65
N ILE A 102 16.01 2.62 12.38
CA ILE A 102 17.36 3.04 11.95
C ILE A 102 17.76 4.36 12.63
N SER A 103 16.85 5.34 12.66
CA SER A 103 17.09 6.63 13.31
C SER A 103 17.43 6.48 14.79
N GLN A 104 16.69 5.65 15.52
CA GLN A 104 16.93 5.39 16.94
C GLN A 104 18.20 4.55 17.18
N GLY A 105 18.39 3.50 16.37
CA GLY A 105 19.54 2.60 16.49
C GLY A 105 20.88 3.28 16.19
N LEU A 106 20.89 4.21 15.23
CA LEU A 106 22.10 4.95 14.83
C LEU A 106 22.17 6.37 15.42
N GLN A 107 21.13 6.83 16.12
CA GLN A 107 21.01 8.19 16.67
C GLN A 107 21.18 9.30 15.62
N VAL A 108 20.55 9.12 14.46
CA VAL A 108 20.62 10.07 13.32
C VAL A 108 19.24 10.67 13.03
N PRO A 109 19.16 11.86 12.42
CA PRO A 109 17.88 12.44 12.01
C PRO A 109 17.09 11.52 11.07
N MET A 110 15.76 11.56 11.12
CA MET A 110 14.86 10.74 10.28
C MET A 110 15.19 10.85 8.78
N ALA A 111 15.54 12.04 8.31
CA ALA A 111 15.92 12.25 6.91
C ALA A 111 17.20 11.48 6.54
N THR A 112 18.17 11.42 7.45
CA THR A 112 19.40 10.64 7.28
C THR A 112 19.11 9.15 7.33
N ALA A 113 18.25 8.69 8.26
CA ALA A 113 17.83 7.31 8.35
C ALA A 113 17.09 6.84 7.08
N GLU A 114 16.19 7.66 6.52
CA GLU A 114 15.47 7.35 5.27
C GLU A 114 16.45 7.22 4.11
N ARG A 115 17.46 8.10 4.07
CA ARG A 115 18.52 8.04 3.08
C ARG A 115 19.34 6.76 3.23
N ILE A 116 19.71 6.38 4.45
CA ILE A 116 20.42 5.11 4.69
C ILE A 116 19.58 3.93 4.21
N LYS A 117 18.30 3.85 4.62
CA LYS A 117 17.37 2.80 4.22
C LYS A 117 17.23 2.69 2.69
N THR A 118 17.12 3.82 2.00
CA THR A 118 16.87 3.86 0.55
C THR A 118 18.12 3.53 -0.26
N PHE A 119 19.30 3.97 0.17
CA PHE A 119 20.55 3.77 -0.58
C PHE A 119 21.27 2.47 -0.23
N TYR A 120 21.14 1.99 1.00
CA TYR A 120 21.93 0.87 1.53
C TYR A 120 21.08 -0.22 2.18
N GLY A 121 19.75 -0.09 2.18
CA GLY A 121 18.87 -1.10 2.77
C GLY A 121 18.93 -2.43 2.03
N GLY A 122 19.17 -3.51 2.77
CA GLY A 122 19.09 -4.90 2.30
C GLY A 122 17.97 -5.65 3.00
N VAL A 123 17.21 -6.45 2.25
CA VAL A 123 16.13 -7.30 2.82
C VAL A 123 16.65 -8.65 3.29
N VAL A 124 17.78 -9.11 2.72
CA VAL A 124 18.44 -10.35 3.10
C VAL A 124 19.69 -10.00 3.88
N ALA A 125 19.77 -10.44 5.13
CA ALA A 125 20.98 -10.33 5.93
C ALA A 125 22.03 -11.32 5.36
N THR A 126 22.96 -10.79 4.57
CA THR A 126 24.13 -11.52 4.09
C THR A 126 25.39 -10.88 4.66
N GLY A 127 26.54 -11.56 4.55
CA GLY A 127 27.83 -10.95 4.90
C GLY A 127 28.53 -10.26 3.72
N MET A 128 27.83 -10.03 2.60
CA MET A 128 28.44 -9.46 1.38
C MET A 128 28.87 -8.00 1.60
N ASP A 129 28.15 -7.33 2.50
CA ASP A 129 28.16 -5.90 2.81
C ASP A 129 28.77 -5.60 4.19
N ASP A 130 29.24 -6.62 4.94
CA ASP A 130 29.84 -6.48 6.28
C ASP A 130 31.09 -5.56 6.32
N ARG A 131 31.71 -5.33 5.16
CA ARG A 131 32.91 -4.49 5.03
C ARG A 131 32.60 -3.10 4.48
N ASP A 132 31.37 -2.85 4.06
CA ASP A 132 30.97 -1.57 3.49
C ASP A 132 30.69 -0.58 4.63
N MET A 133 31.39 0.55 4.61
CA MET A 133 31.19 1.62 5.58
C MET A 133 30.26 2.66 4.97
N ILE A 134 29.15 2.94 5.64
CA ILE A 134 28.21 3.99 5.25
C ILE A 134 28.64 5.29 5.92
N GLU A 135 29.14 6.24 5.14
CA GLU A 135 29.42 7.58 5.64
C GLU A 135 28.10 8.31 5.94
N VAL A 136 27.86 8.49 7.23
CA VAL A 136 26.79 9.33 7.73
C VAL A 136 27.38 10.73 7.85
N GLY A 137 27.01 11.63 6.94
CA GLY A 137 27.53 13.00 6.90
C GLY A 137 27.46 13.67 8.28
N GLY A 138 28.46 14.50 8.60
CA GLY A 138 28.73 15.04 9.94
C GLY A 138 27.71 16.03 10.52
N ASP A 139 26.46 16.00 10.08
CA ASP A 139 25.36 16.70 10.73
C ASP A 139 24.82 15.81 11.87
N THR A 140 25.72 15.44 12.77
CA THR A 140 25.35 15.01 14.12
C THR A 140 24.81 16.28 14.78
N GLY A 141 23.53 16.57 14.56
CA GLY A 141 22.85 17.67 15.19
C GLY A 141 23.02 17.53 16.70
N ASP A 142 23.93 18.32 17.26
CA ASP A 142 24.05 18.51 18.69
C ASP A 142 22.69 19.03 19.17
N TRP A 143 21.95 18.17 19.88
CA TRP A 143 20.72 18.50 20.60
C TRP A 143 21.04 18.97 22.02
#